data_AF-A0A524L8J2-F1
#
_entry.id   AF-A0A524L8J2-F1
#
_cell.length_a   1.000
_cell.length_b   1.000
_cell.length_c   1.000
_cell.angle_alpha   90.00
_cell.angle_beta   90.00
_cell.angle_gamma   90.00
#
_symmetry.space_group_name_H-M   'P 1'
#
loop_
_entity.id
_entity.type
_entity.pdbx_description
1 polymer ?
#
loop_
_entity_poly.entity_id
_entity_poly.type
_entity_poly.pdbx_seq_one_letter_code
_entity_poly.pdbx_strand_id
1 'polypeptide(L)'
;MTDDIDDIKRELDEVRRLKEELRREVEDVRREKADAIRHETDEARREADEIRARHGRAPRPPRPPRPVRPVRPIREIDIDLGGITDSLEDMMEGLGKSIEMSLKGVEGIGTNIRVPGVRIHRAGRKGRKVRKSDIENIPPERVAKIVAPLGSEERLRILEFLKEGGKSFNEIEIFSGKTGSSLTHHLNPLVEASYVVKGEVRGTYYLTVEGRLAYRLAQWLTHRVESQRMRTGNNGSNGEVSVDFEEECDDETVVIVEDEEELEKAAEHLERVAEEIEAAQEQIEAAAEEIIEAKEAHLEELEELEEDEKDDDLDDLDWED
;
A
#
# COMPACT_ATOMS: atom_id res chain seq x y z
N MET A 1 -28.73 0.81 49.08
CA MET A 1 -27.33 1.21 49.30
C MET A 1 -26.42 0.01 49.52
N THR A 2 -26.75 -0.94 50.39
CA THR A 2 -25.97 -2.20 50.52
C THR A 2 -26.33 -3.23 49.45
N ASP A 3 -27.59 -3.32 49.05
CA ASP A 3 -28.06 -4.29 48.05
C ASP A 3 -27.48 -4.00 46.65
N ASP A 4 -27.39 -2.72 46.28
CA ASP A 4 -26.81 -2.28 45.01
C ASP A 4 -25.33 -2.69 44.86
N ILE A 5 -24.60 -2.78 45.98
CA ILE A 5 -23.18 -3.16 46.00
C ILE A 5 -23.01 -4.67 45.76
N ASP A 6 -23.93 -5.48 46.26
CA ASP A 6 -23.86 -6.94 46.10
C ASP A 6 -24.33 -7.38 44.72
N ASP A 7 -25.27 -6.66 44.10
CA ASP A 7 -25.63 -6.87 42.69
C ASP A 7 -24.47 -6.49 41.75
N ILE A 8 -23.78 -5.36 41.99
CA ILE A 8 -22.58 -4.99 41.21
C ILE A 8 -21.48 -6.04 41.33
N LYS A 9 -21.25 -6.63 42.51
CA LYS A 9 -20.26 -7.72 42.67
C LYS A 9 -20.64 -8.97 41.88
N ARG A 10 -21.92 -9.33 41.87
CA ARG A 10 -22.44 -10.49 41.12
C ARG A 10 -22.23 -10.30 39.61
N GLU A 11 -22.55 -9.12 39.10
CA GLU A 11 -22.31 -8.76 37.70
C GLU A 11 -20.81 -8.77 37.37
N LEU A 12 -19.95 -8.29 38.27
CA LEU A 12 -18.50 -8.28 38.05
C LEU A 12 -17.90 -9.70 37.98
N ASP A 13 -18.41 -10.62 38.81
CA ASP A 13 -18.03 -12.02 38.79
C ASP A 13 -18.52 -12.72 37.52
N GLU A 14 -19.71 -12.36 37.02
CA GLU A 14 -20.25 -12.85 35.76
C GLU A 14 -19.43 -12.35 34.57
N VAL A 15 -19.08 -11.06 34.53
CA VAL A 15 -18.17 -10.48 33.52
C VAL A 15 -16.81 -11.18 33.56
N ARG A 16 -16.28 -11.50 34.75
CA ARG A 16 -15.02 -12.22 34.89
C ARG A 16 -15.10 -13.64 34.31
N ARG A 17 -16.21 -14.34 34.56
CA ARG A 17 -16.48 -15.68 34.02
C ARG A 17 -16.61 -15.66 32.50
N LEU A 18 -17.40 -14.74 31.96
CA LEU A 18 -17.56 -14.55 30.51
C LEU A 18 -16.24 -14.20 29.82
N LYS A 19 -15.40 -13.37 30.46
CA LYS A 19 -14.07 -13.05 29.94
C LYS A 19 -13.16 -14.27 29.87
N GLU A 20 -13.22 -15.16 30.86
CA GLU A 20 -12.41 -16.38 30.88
C GLU A 20 -12.90 -17.39 29.85
N GLU A 21 -14.21 -17.51 29.67
CA GLU A 21 -14.86 -18.33 28.65
C GLU A 21 -14.51 -17.86 27.23
N LEU A 22 -14.71 -16.57 26.94
CA LEU A 22 -14.34 -15.99 25.64
C LEU A 22 -12.84 -16.15 25.35
N ARG A 23 -11.98 -16.02 26.37
CA ARG A 23 -10.54 -16.22 26.20
C ARG A 23 -10.22 -17.67 25.83
N ARG A 24 -10.94 -18.65 26.40
CA ARG A 24 -10.79 -20.08 26.08
C ARG A 24 -11.24 -20.34 24.64
N GLU A 25 -12.42 -19.86 24.24
CA GLU A 25 -12.93 -20.02 22.88
C GLU A 25 -11.99 -19.42 21.82
N VAL A 26 -11.45 -18.22 22.07
CA VAL A 26 -10.48 -17.59 21.17
C VAL A 26 -9.19 -18.40 21.05
N GLU A 27 -8.76 -19.05 22.14
CA GLU A 27 -7.58 -19.92 22.12
C GLU A 27 -7.84 -21.21 21.34
N ASP A 28 -9.03 -21.80 21.48
CA ASP A 28 -9.45 -22.99 20.74
C ASP A 28 -9.55 -22.71 19.24
N VAL A 29 -10.18 -21.59 18.84
CA VAL A 29 -10.26 -21.17 17.43
C VAL A 29 -8.86 -20.90 16.85
N ARG A 30 -7.95 -20.31 17.64
CA ARG A 30 -6.56 -20.10 17.20
C ARG A 30 -5.82 -21.42 17.00
N ARG A 31 -6.05 -22.40 17.88
CA ARG A 31 -5.46 -23.74 17.77
C ARG A 31 -5.99 -24.46 16.53
N GLU A 32 -7.30 -24.48 16.35
CA GLU A 32 -7.96 -25.07 15.19
C GLU A 32 -7.46 -24.46 13.88
N LYS A 33 -7.36 -23.12 13.81
CA LYS A 33 -6.82 -22.43 12.63
C LYS A 33 -5.35 -22.78 12.37
N ALA A 34 -4.53 -22.91 13.41
CA ALA A 34 -3.13 -23.28 13.25
C ALA A 34 -2.98 -24.73 12.73
N ASP A 35 -3.82 -25.64 13.20
CA ASP A 35 -3.82 -27.03 12.76
C ASP A 35 -4.37 -27.18 11.33
N ALA A 36 -5.40 -26.40 10.96
CA ALA A 36 -5.90 -26.34 9.59
C ALA A 36 -4.82 -25.85 8.60
N ILE A 37 -4.08 -24.80 8.95
CA ILE A 37 -2.99 -24.29 8.11
C ILE A 37 -1.89 -25.36 7.96
N ARG A 38 -1.53 -26.07 9.03
CA ARG A 38 -0.55 -27.16 8.95
C ARG A 38 -1.01 -28.26 7.99
N HIS A 39 -2.28 -28.69 8.12
CA HIS A 39 -2.84 -29.71 7.24
C HIS A 39 -2.81 -29.27 5.77
N GLU A 40 -3.24 -28.02 5.48
CA GLU A 40 -3.21 -27.45 4.12
C GLU A 40 -1.78 -27.38 3.56
N THR A 41 -0.80 -26.98 4.37
CA THR A 41 0.61 -26.93 3.93
C THR A 41 1.20 -28.31 3.65
N ASP A 42 0.85 -29.32 4.46
CA ASP A 42 1.32 -30.70 4.27
C ASP A 42 0.66 -31.32 3.03
N GLU A 43 -0.61 -31.02 2.78
CA GLU A 43 -1.35 -31.46 1.59
C GLU A 43 -0.77 -30.84 0.31
N ALA A 44 -0.55 -29.52 0.29
CA ALA A 44 0.10 -28.84 -0.83
C ALA A 44 1.51 -29.37 -1.12
N ARG A 45 2.25 -29.77 -0.07
CA ARG A 45 3.57 -30.38 -0.22
C ARG A 45 3.48 -31.78 -0.84
N ARG A 46 2.52 -32.60 -0.42
CA ARG A 46 2.28 -33.93 -1.03
C ARG A 46 1.88 -33.79 -2.49
N GLU A 47 1.00 -32.85 -2.81
CA GLU A 47 0.60 -32.57 -4.18
C GLU A 47 1.79 -32.14 -5.05
N ALA A 48 2.65 -31.24 -4.54
CA ALA A 48 3.86 -30.81 -5.24
C ALA A 48 4.86 -31.96 -5.47
N ASP A 49 5.01 -32.87 -4.51
CA ASP A 49 5.86 -34.05 -4.62
C ASP A 49 5.27 -35.07 -5.62
N GLU A 50 3.94 -35.25 -5.66
CA GLU A 50 3.25 -36.07 -6.66
C GLU A 50 3.37 -35.49 -8.08
N ILE A 51 3.21 -34.18 -8.25
CA ILE A 51 3.41 -33.48 -9.53
C ILE A 51 4.86 -33.65 -9.98
N ARG A 52 5.84 -33.55 -9.07
CA ARG A 52 7.25 -33.77 -9.36
C ARG A 52 7.55 -35.22 -9.74
N ALA A 53 6.89 -36.20 -9.10
CA ALA A 53 7.01 -37.61 -9.44
C ALA A 53 6.40 -37.94 -10.81
N ARG A 54 5.22 -37.37 -11.14
CA ARG A 54 4.57 -37.51 -12.45
C ARG A 54 5.36 -36.85 -13.57
N HIS A 55 6.01 -35.71 -13.31
CA HIS A 55 6.88 -35.03 -14.27
C HIS A 55 8.34 -35.48 -14.21
N GLY A 56 8.60 -36.72 -13.81
CA GLY A 56 9.92 -37.32 -13.68
C GLY A 56 10.85 -37.00 -14.86
N ARG A 57 11.67 -35.95 -14.69
CA ARG A 57 12.84 -35.76 -15.54
C ARG A 57 13.86 -36.80 -15.11
N ALA A 58 14.19 -37.72 -16.02
CA ALA A 58 15.28 -38.65 -15.82
C ALA A 58 16.53 -37.91 -15.31
N PRO A 59 17.28 -38.47 -14.35
CA PRO A 59 18.50 -37.86 -13.84
C PRO A 59 19.44 -37.62 -15.04
N ARG A 60 19.80 -36.35 -15.26
CA ARG A 60 20.74 -36.00 -16.32
C ARG A 60 22.05 -36.75 -16.07
N PRO A 61 22.66 -37.37 -17.10
CA PRO A 61 23.95 -38.03 -16.94
C PRO A 61 25.00 -37.03 -16.39
N PRO A 62 25.99 -37.50 -15.61
CA PRO A 62 27.01 -36.64 -15.05
C PRO A 62 27.73 -35.91 -16.17
N ARG A 63 27.71 -34.57 -16.12
CA ARG A 63 28.44 -33.76 -17.10
C ARG A 63 29.94 -34.05 -16.96
N PRO A 64 30.68 -34.20 -18.08
CA PRO A 64 32.13 -34.30 -18.02
C PRO A 64 32.72 -33.06 -17.33
N PRO A 65 33.87 -33.20 -16.64
CA PRO A 65 34.49 -32.10 -15.92
C PRO A 65 34.75 -30.96 -16.90
N ARG A 66 34.09 -29.82 -16.65
CA ARG A 66 34.35 -28.61 -17.43
C ARG A 66 35.79 -28.19 -17.16
N PRO A 67 36.59 -27.84 -18.18
CA PRO A 67 37.85 -27.16 -17.95
C PRO A 67 37.59 -25.92 -17.10
N VAL A 68 38.44 -25.71 -16.11
CA VAL A 68 38.36 -24.58 -15.17
C VAL A 68 38.32 -23.31 -16.02
N ARG A 69 37.15 -22.67 -16.09
CA ARG A 69 37.05 -21.36 -16.74
C ARG A 69 37.92 -20.43 -15.91
N PRO A 70 38.83 -19.65 -16.52
CA PRO A 70 39.48 -18.56 -15.79
C PRO A 70 38.35 -17.70 -15.20
N VAL A 71 38.47 -17.42 -13.91
CA VAL A 71 37.55 -16.56 -13.17
C VAL A 71 37.42 -15.28 -13.99
N ARG A 72 36.26 -15.07 -14.61
CA ARG A 72 35.96 -13.77 -15.18
C ARG A 72 35.98 -12.80 -14.01
N PRO A 73 36.72 -11.67 -14.09
CA PRO A 73 36.59 -10.64 -13.07
C PRO A 73 35.10 -10.34 -12.95
N ILE A 74 34.61 -10.36 -11.70
CA ILE A 74 33.26 -9.96 -11.35
C ILE A 74 33.09 -8.60 -12.01
N ARG A 75 32.25 -8.52 -13.06
CA ARG A 75 31.75 -7.22 -13.48
C ARG A 75 31.00 -6.72 -12.26
N GLU A 76 31.47 -5.62 -11.70
CA GLU A 76 30.70 -4.82 -10.75
C GLU A 76 29.29 -4.72 -11.34
N ILE A 77 28.35 -5.40 -10.71
CA ILE A 77 26.95 -5.11 -10.96
C ILE A 77 26.77 -3.80 -10.20
N ASP A 78 26.93 -2.69 -10.91
CA ASP A 78 26.33 -1.44 -10.50
C ASP A 78 24.81 -1.69 -10.53
N ILE A 79 24.29 -2.12 -9.38
CA ILE A 79 22.87 -1.98 -9.12
C ILE A 79 22.71 -0.49 -8.88
N ASP A 80 22.32 0.24 -9.92
CA ASP A 80 21.89 1.62 -9.79
C ASP A 80 20.67 1.65 -8.85
N LEU A 81 20.93 1.94 -7.59
CA LEU A 81 19.90 2.13 -6.56
C LEU A 81 19.28 3.53 -6.65
N GLY A 82 19.78 4.42 -7.53
CA GLY A 82 19.19 5.71 -7.85
C GLY A 82 17.78 5.55 -8.38
N GLY A 83 17.58 4.66 -9.35
CA GLY A 83 16.26 4.40 -9.94
C GLY A 83 15.20 3.84 -8.98
N ILE A 84 15.59 3.11 -7.92
CA ILE A 84 14.65 2.67 -6.87
C ILE A 84 14.19 3.86 -6.03
N THR A 85 15.04 4.87 -5.91
CA THR A 85 14.80 6.03 -5.08
C THR A 85 14.13 7.18 -5.82
N ASP A 86 14.32 7.26 -7.13
CA ASP A 86 13.58 8.15 -8.03
C ASP A 86 12.17 7.59 -8.25
N SER A 87 12.01 6.26 -8.31
CA SER A 87 10.69 5.60 -8.22
C SER A 87 9.98 5.86 -6.89
N LEU A 88 10.72 6.13 -5.80
CA LEU A 88 10.15 6.54 -4.52
C LEU A 88 9.82 8.02 -4.51
N GLU A 89 10.56 8.86 -5.23
CA GLU A 89 10.25 10.28 -5.44
C GLU A 89 8.90 10.43 -6.15
N ASP A 90 8.65 9.68 -7.23
CA ASP A 90 7.34 9.59 -7.88
C ASP A 90 6.23 9.11 -6.93
N MET A 91 6.54 8.16 -6.03
CA MET A 91 5.59 7.65 -5.03
C MET A 91 5.37 8.63 -3.87
N MET A 92 6.38 9.41 -3.48
CA MET A 92 6.31 10.42 -2.42
C MET A 92 5.66 11.71 -2.93
N GLU A 93 5.84 12.06 -4.20
CA GLU A 93 5.09 13.10 -4.89
C GLU A 93 3.62 12.67 -5.06
N GLY A 94 3.36 11.40 -5.37
CA GLY A 94 2.02 10.81 -5.37
C GLY A 94 1.35 10.80 -3.98
N LEU A 95 2.11 10.57 -2.91
CA LEU A 95 1.63 10.71 -1.53
C LEU A 95 1.38 12.18 -1.15
N GLY A 96 2.25 13.10 -1.59
CA GLY A 96 2.06 14.54 -1.43
C GLY A 96 0.77 15.02 -2.10
N LYS A 97 0.55 14.63 -3.36
CA LYS A 97 -0.70 14.85 -4.11
C LYS A 97 -1.89 14.19 -3.44
N SER A 98 -1.76 12.98 -2.89
CA SER A 98 -2.85 12.28 -2.19
C SER A 98 -3.23 12.92 -0.84
N ILE A 99 -2.26 13.49 -0.12
CA ILE A 99 -2.48 14.26 1.11
C ILE A 99 -3.06 15.64 0.79
N GLU A 100 -2.61 16.28 -0.29
CA GLU A 100 -3.16 17.54 -0.81
C GLU A 100 -4.61 17.39 -1.27
N MET A 101 -4.93 16.34 -2.05
CA MET A 101 -6.30 15.97 -2.41
C MET A 101 -7.15 15.62 -1.18
N SER A 102 -6.54 15.09 -0.11
CA SER A 102 -7.22 14.79 1.14
C SER A 102 -7.49 16.00 2.03
N LEU A 103 -6.67 17.06 1.92
CA LEU A 103 -6.91 18.34 2.61
C LEU A 103 -7.95 19.19 1.87
N LYS A 104 -8.01 19.08 0.54
CA LYS A 104 -9.08 19.65 -0.29
C LYS A 104 -10.39 18.85 -0.22
N GLY A 105 -10.36 17.59 0.22
CA GLY A 105 -11.48 16.64 0.12
C GLY A 105 -12.40 16.52 1.34
N VAL A 106 -12.52 17.55 2.20
CA VAL A 106 -13.56 17.56 3.26
C VAL A 106 -14.83 18.31 2.82
N GLU A 107 -14.90 18.80 1.59
CA GLU A 107 -16.16 19.22 0.97
C GLU A 107 -16.30 18.57 -0.41
N GLY A 108 -17.38 17.79 -0.59
CA GLY A 108 -17.91 17.48 -1.92
C GLY A 108 -17.35 16.24 -2.65
N ILE A 109 -17.98 15.10 -2.39
CA ILE A 109 -18.45 14.07 -3.35
C ILE A 109 -17.91 14.13 -4.79
N GLY A 110 -17.42 12.98 -5.31
CA GLY A 110 -17.85 12.50 -6.64
C GLY A 110 -16.80 12.18 -7.70
N THR A 111 -16.71 10.88 -8.03
CA THR A 111 -16.60 10.31 -9.39
C THR A 111 -15.34 10.50 -10.26
N ASN A 112 -14.70 9.36 -10.52
CA ASN A 112 -14.23 8.85 -11.82
C ASN A 112 -13.89 9.88 -12.92
N ILE A 113 -12.60 10.18 -13.07
CA ILE A 113 -12.05 10.64 -14.34
C ILE A 113 -11.46 9.43 -15.05
N ARG A 114 -12.13 8.98 -16.12
CA ARG A 114 -11.67 7.92 -17.03
C ARG A 114 -11.34 8.58 -18.36
N VAL A 115 -10.06 8.79 -18.63
CA VAL A 115 -9.56 9.29 -19.92
C VAL A 115 -9.45 8.11 -20.90
N PRO A 116 -10.06 8.16 -22.10
CA PRO A 116 -9.89 7.12 -23.13
C PRO A 116 -8.55 7.30 -23.89
N GLY A 117 -7.84 6.20 -24.17
CA GLY A 117 -6.76 6.19 -25.17
C GLY A 117 -5.37 5.74 -24.72
N VAL A 118 -5.05 5.71 -23.43
CA VAL A 118 -3.73 5.25 -22.95
C VAL A 118 -3.85 4.00 -22.10
N ARG A 119 -3.67 2.82 -22.71
CA ARG A 119 -3.46 1.57 -21.96
C ARG A 119 -2.03 1.51 -21.46
N ILE A 120 -1.76 2.17 -20.33
CA ILE A 120 -0.57 1.84 -19.55
C ILE A 120 -0.85 0.51 -18.85
N HIS A 121 -0.46 -0.60 -19.48
CA HIS A 121 -0.30 -1.87 -18.77
C HIS A 121 0.93 -1.75 -17.85
N ARG A 122 0.79 -1.00 -16.75
CA ARG A 122 1.62 -1.27 -15.57
C ARG A 122 1.13 -2.62 -15.09
N ALA A 123 1.95 -3.66 -15.27
CA ALA A 123 1.82 -4.93 -14.58
C ALA A 123 1.95 -4.64 -13.07
N GLY A 124 0.88 -4.11 -12.48
CA GLY A 124 0.79 -3.80 -11.08
C GLY A 124 0.74 -5.12 -10.36
N ARG A 125 1.87 -5.48 -9.74
CA ARG A 125 1.81 -6.26 -8.51
C ARG A 125 0.73 -5.59 -7.67
N LYS A 126 -0.36 -6.32 -7.39
CA LYS A 126 -1.51 -5.87 -6.62
C LYS A 126 -1.02 -5.66 -5.17
N GLY A 127 -0.25 -4.59 -4.96
CA GLY A 127 0.18 -4.13 -3.66
C GLY A 127 -1.08 -3.77 -2.91
N ARG A 128 -1.28 -4.40 -1.76
CA ARG A 128 -2.32 -4.05 -0.80
C ARG A 128 -2.28 -2.53 -0.62
N LYS A 129 -3.29 -1.82 -1.14
CA LYS A 129 -3.46 -0.38 -0.89
C LYS A 129 -3.50 -0.21 0.63
N VAL A 130 -2.43 0.33 1.21
CA VAL A 130 -2.41 0.69 2.63
C VAL A 130 -3.51 1.73 2.80
N ARG A 131 -4.53 1.40 3.60
CA ARG A 131 -5.64 2.33 3.80
C ARG A 131 -5.10 3.50 4.62
N LYS A 132 -5.57 4.72 4.34
CA LYS A 132 -5.20 5.92 5.11
C LYS A 132 -5.40 5.74 6.62
N SER A 133 -6.48 5.03 6.99
CA SER A 133 -6.76 4.60 8.36
C SER A 133 -5.62 3.77 8.98
N ASP A 134 -4.92 2.96 8.21
CA ASP A 134 -3.82 2.12 8.72
C ASP A 134 -2.58 2.96 9.06
N ILE A 135 -2.42 4.14 8.43
CA ILE A 135 -1.32 5.08 8.67
C ILE A 135 -1.63 5.95 9.89
N GLU A 136 -2.87 6.44 10.01
CA GLU A 136 -3.31 7.28 11.13
C GLU A 136 -3.38 6.51 12.46
N ASN A 137 -3.61 5.20 12.41
CA ASN A 137 -3.69 4.33 13.59
C ASN A 137 -2.32 3.80 14.07
N ILE A 138 -1.21 4.28 13.53
CA ILE A 138 0.11 3.87 14.03
C ILE A 138 0.31 4.49 15.42
N PRO A 139 0.62 3.69 16.46
CA PRO A 139 0.77 4.22 17.81
C PRO A 139 1.93 5.21 17.86
N PRO A 140 1.79 6.33 18.61
CA PRO A 140 2.77 7.42 18.63
C PRO A 140 4.14 6.97 19.12
N GLU A 141 4.21 5.96 20.00
CA GLU A 141 5.46 5.36 20.46
C GLU A 141 6.29 4.78 19.30
N ARG A 142 5.63 4.15 18.32
CA ARG A 142 6.31 3.61 17.14
C ARG A 142 6.81 4.72 16.23
N VAL A 143 6.02 5.78 16.05
CA VAL A 143 6.43 6.96 15.27
C VAL A 143 7.64 7.61 15.93
N ALA A 144 7.59 7.84 17.24
CA ALA A 144 8.69 8.42 18.00
C ALA A 144 9.97 7.57 17.90
N LYS A 145 9.86 6.24 17.94
CA LYS A 145 11.01 5.34 17.76
C LYS A 145 11.72 5.55 16.42
N ILE A 146 10.97 5.84 15.35
CA ILE A 146 11.52 6.07 13.99
C ILE A 146 12.03 7.51 13.85
N VAL A 147 11.31 8.50 14.39
CA VAL A 147 11.65 9.92 14.18
C VAL A 147 12.72 10.42 15.15
N ALA A 148 12.76 9.94 16.40
CA ALA A 148 13.69 10.43 17.43
C ALA A 148 15.19 10.30 17.05
N PRO A 149 15.65 9.23 16.39
CA PRO A 149 17.02 9.16 15.88
C PRO A 149 17.35 10.26 14.88
N LEU A 150 16.38 10.76 14.11
CA LEU A 150 16.57 11.81 13.11
C LEU A 150 16.54 13.23 13.69
N GLY A 151 16.06 13.40 14.93
CA GLY A 151 15.93 14.71 15.58
C GLY A 151 17.25 15.37 16.02
N SER A 152 18.40 14.76 15.74
CA SER A 152 19.72 15.31 16.08
C SER A 152 20.47 15.70 14.81
N GLU A 153 20.88 16.96 14.72
CA GLU A 153 21.67 17.49 13.60
C GLU A 153 22.93 16.65 13.33
N GLU A 154 23.66 16.28 14.38
CA GLU A 154 24.85 15.43 14.24
C GLU A 154 24.57 14.09 13.58
N ARG A 155 23.45 13.45 13.96
CA ARG A 155 23.09 12.14 13.42
C ARG A 155 22.73 12.26 11.95
N LEU A 156 22.06 13.35 11.55
CA LEU A 156 21.79 13.64 10.15
C LEU A 156 23.09 13.86 9.35
N ARG A 157 24.04 14.62 9.88
CA ARG A 157 25.37 14.80 9.26
C ARG A 157 26.11 13.47 9.09
N ILE A 158 26.07 12.61 10.11
CA ILE A 158 26.68 11.27 10.03
C ILE A 158 26.00 10.44 8.93
N LEU A 159 24.67 10.44 8.85
CA LEU A 159 23.93 9.73 7.80
C LEU A 159 24.28 10.26 6.41
N GLU A 160 24.42 11.58 6.25
CA GLU A 160 24.87 12.22 5.02
C GLU A 160 26.27 11.76 4.61
N PHE A 161 27.23 11.76 5.54
CA PHE A 161 28.59 11.32 5.28
C PHE A 161 28.69 9.83 4.92
N LEU A 162 27.82 8.99 5.48
CA LEU A 162 27.73 7.56 5.17
C LEU A 162 27.05 7.28 3.82
N LYS A 163 26.44 8.27 3.15
CA LYS A 163 25.85 8.07 1.80
C LYS A 163 26.92 7.71 0.77
N GLU A 164 28.10 8.29 0.89
CA GLU A 164 29.25 8.12 -0.01
C GLU A 164 29.89 6.74 0.08
N GLY A 165 29.64 6.00 1.17
CA GLY A 165 30.20 4.67 1.38
C GLY A 165 30.38 4.33 2.86
N GLY A 166 30.93 3.15 3.11
CA GLY A 166 31.25 2.72 4.47
C GLY A 166 32.39 3.55 5.06
N LYS A 167 32.20 4.08 6.27
CA LYS A 167 33.21 4.90 6.98
C LYS A 167 33.58 4.23 8.30
N SER A 168 34.85 4.26 8.65
CA SER A 168 35.37 3.81 9.94
C SER A 168 35.01 4.79 11.06
N PHE A 169 35.06 4.32 12.30
CA PHE A 169 34.82 5.17 13.48
C PHE A 169 35.70 6.44 13.48
N ASN A 170 36.98 6.28 13.13
CA ASN A 170 37.95 7.39 13.10
C ASN A 170 37.62 8.41 12.00
N GLU A 171 37.16 7.98 10.83
CA GLU A 171 36.75 8.88 9.75
C GLU A 171 35.51 9.70 10.16
N ILE A 172 34.57 9.09 10.88
CA ILE A 172 33.38 9.79 11.38
C ILE A 172 33.77 10.75 12.53
N GLU A 173 34.73 10.38 13.38
CA GLU A 173 35.27 11.24 14.45
C GLU A 173 35.95 12.49 13.89
N ILE A 174 36.74 12.34 12.83
CA ILE A 174 37.36 13.47 12.11
C ILE A 174 36.29 14.36 11.46
N PHE A 175 35.27 13.76 10.85
CA PHE A 175 34.21 14.51 10.15
C PHE A 175 33.30 15.28 11.12
N SER A 176 32.84 14.63 12.20
CA SER A 176 31.96 15.23 13.20
C SER A 176 32.68 16.18 14.15
N GLY A 177 34.01 16.06 14.27
CA GLY A 177 34.79 16.73 15.31
C GLY A 177 34.44 16.25 16.73
N LYS A 178 33.68 15.17 16.88
CA LYS A 178 33.26 14.61 18.17
C LYS A 178 34.04 13.36 18.48
N THR A 179 34.61 13.32 19.68
CA THR A 179 35.52 12.26 20.08
C THR A 179 34.87 11.18 20.95
N GLY A 180 35.31 9.93 20.75
CA GLY A 180 35.03 8.79 21.62
C GLY A 180 33.57 8.61 22.05
N SER A 181 33.30 8.76 23.35
CA SER A 181 31.99 8.48 23.96
C SER A 181 30.86 9.36 23.40
N SER A 182 31.17 10.61 23.05
CA SER A 182 30.20 11.53 22.43
C SER A 182 29.72 11.01 21.07
N LEU A 183 30.65 10.49 20.25
CA LEU A 183 30.30 9.91 18.95
C LEU A 183 29.48 8.62 19.10
N THR A 184 29.84 7.76 20.06
CA THR A 184 29.05 6.54 20.33
C THR A 184 27.61 6.84 20.75
N HIS A 185 27.38 7.95 21.45
CA HIS A 185 26.03 8.40 21.83
C HIS A 185 25.18 8.82 20.63
N HIS A 186 25.80 9.27 19.54
CA HIS A 186 25.11 9.55 18.27
C HIS A 186 24.94 8.32 17.39
N LEU A 187 25.92 7.40 17.39
CA LEU A 187 25.88 6.19 16.58
C LEU A 187 24.94 5.12 17.13
N ASN A 188 24.86 4.92 18.45
CA ASN A 188 24.03 3.87 19.03
C ASN A 188 22.54 4.02 18.65
N PRO A 189 21.90 5.20 18.75
CA PRO A 189 20.50 5.37 18.31
C PRO A 189 20.30 5.10 16.82
N LEU A 190 21.30 5.39 15.97
CA LEU A 190 21.24 5.10 14.54
C LEU A 190 21.35 3.59 14.26
N VAL A 191 22.13 2.87 15.06
CA VAL A 191 22.25 1.41 14.99
C VAL A 191 21.01 0.73 15.54
N GLU A 192 20.48 1.18 16.69
CA GLU A 192 19.26 0.68 17.31
C GLU A 192 18.03 0.87 16.40
N ALA A 193 17.98 1.97 15.66
CA ALA A 193 16.94 2.23 14.66
C ALA A 193 17.21 1.55 13.31
N SER A 194 18.28 0.74 13.19
CA SER A 194 18.67 0.04 11.96
C SER A 194 18.96 0.94 10.75
N TYR A 195 19.27 2.22 10.98
CA TYR A 195 19.70 3.16 9.94
C TYR A 195 21.15 2.96 9.55
N VAL A 196 21.97 2.50 10.50
CA VAL A 196 23.39 2.25 10.31
C VAL A 196 23.72 0.85 10.82
N VAL A 197 24.53 0.11 10.08
CA VAL A 197 25.04 -1.20 10.50
C VAL A 197 26.54 -1.11 10.71
N LYS A 198 27.03 -1.65 11.82
CA LYS A 198 28.45 -1.78 12.13
C LYS A 198 28.98 -3.10 11.60
N GLY A 199 29.93 -3.05 10.69
CA GLY A 199 30.63 -4.20 10.13
C GLY A 199 31.57 -4.86 11.15
N GLU A 200 31.55 -6.19 11.17
CA GLU A 200 32.28 -7.01 12.15
C GLU A 200 33.81 -6.90 12.02
N VAL A 201 34.32 -6.88 10.79
CA VAL A 201 35.75 -7.11 10.52
C VAL A 201 36.61 -5.85 10.75
N ARG A 202 36.02 -4.65 10.72
CA ARG A 202 36.77 -3.38 10.83
C ARG A 202 36.08 -2.27 11.63
N GLY A 203 34.90 -2.54 12.20
CA GLY A 203 34.10 -1.49 12.83
C GLY A 203 33.74 -0.37 11.86
N THR A 204 33.63 -0.68 10.57
CA THR A 204 33.14 0.23 9.54
C THR A 204 31.63 0.32 9.62
N TYR A 205 31.10 1.53 9.56
CA TYR A 205 29.68 1.81 9.59
C TYR A 205 29.18 1.96 8.15
N TYR A 206 28.04 1.34 7.86
CA TYR A 206 27.39 1.40 6.56
C TYR A 206 25.97 1.94 6.74
N LEU A 207 25.56 2.81 5.82
CA LEU A 207 24.18 3.29 5.74
C LEU A 207 23.29 2.20 5.15
N THR A 208 22.22 1.82 5.85
CA THR A 208 21.25 0.84 5.37
C THR A 208 20.25 1.47 4.39
N VAL A 209 19.44 0.63 3.74
CA VAL A 209 18.32 1.11 2.92
C VAL A 209 17.33 1.91 3.77
N GLU A 210 17.02 1.42 4.97
CA GLU A 210 16.14 2.11 5.92
C GLU A 210 16.71 3.48 6.33
N GLY A 211 18.02 3.57 6.57
CA GLY A 211 18.70 4.83 6.88
C GLY A 211 18.65 5.83 5.72
N ARG A 212 18.80 5.37 4.47
CA ARG A 212 18.64 6.21 3.27
C ARG A 212 17.22 6.75 3.14
N LEU A 213 16.22 5.90 3.36
CA LEU A 213 14.80 6.27 3.34
C LEU A 213 14.48 7.30 4.43
N ALA A 214 14.93 7.02 5.66
CA ALA A 214 14.72 7.89 6.81
C ALA A 214 15.37 9.27 6.61
N TYR A 215 16.60 9.33 6.09
CA TYR A 215 17.26 10.59 5.77
C TYR A 215 16.53 11.39 4.70
N ARG A 216 16.09 10.73 3.60
CA ARG A 216 15.30 11.41 2.56
C ARG A 216 13.95 11.90 3.08
N LEU A 217 13.27 11.12 3.90
CA LEU A 217 12.03 11.53 4.54
C LEU A 217 12.23 12.78 5.41
N ALA A 218 13.33 12.85 6.16
CA ALA A 218 13.68 14.05 6.90
C ALA A 218 13.89 15.27 5.97
N GLN A 219 14.63 15.10 4.87
CA GLN A 219 14.83 16.17 3.88
C GLN A 219 13.51 16.65 3.27
N TRP A 220 12.64 15.72 2.87
CA TRP A 220 11.34 16.01 2.29
C TRP A 220 10.42 16.74 3.28
N LEU A 221 10.35 16.28 4.53
CA LEU A 221 9.56 16.93 5.58
C LEU A 221 10.03 18.36 5.82
N THR A 222 11.35 18.56 5.92
CA THR A 222 11.93 19.90 6.08
C THR A 222 11.56 20.81 4.91
N HIS A 223 11.79 20.37 3.67
CA HIS A 223 11.45 21.14 2.47
C HIS A 223 9.96 21.51 2.42
N ARG A 224 9.06 20.57 2.76
CA ARG A 224 7.61 20.80 2.77
C ARG A 224 7.20 21.83 3.83
N VAL A 225 7.73 21.72 5.04
CA VAL A 225 7.43 22.63 6.15
C VAL A 225 7.98 24.03 5.87
N GLU A 226 9.19 24.14 5.34
CA GLU A 226 9.78 25.42 4.97
C GLU A 226 9.01 26.11 3.84
N SER A 227 8.59 25.34 2.83
CA SER A 227 7.76 25.85 1.73
C SER A 227 6.45 26.44 2.24
N GLN A 228 5.80 25.79 3.21
CA GLN A 228 4.58 26.32 3.83
C GLN A 228 4.85 27.60 4.62
N ARG A 229 5.92 27.62 5.43
CA ARG A 229 6.30 28.82 6.20
C ARG A 229 6.65 30.01 5.31
N MET A 230 7.33 29.78 4.19
CA MET A 230 7.65 30.84 3.23
C MET A 230 6.38 31.40 2.57
N ARG A 231 5.40 30.54 2.23
CA ARG A 231 4.09 30.98 1.72
C ARG A 231 3.31 31.79 2.75
N THR A 232 3.32 31.38 4.02
CA THR A 232 2.62 32.11 5.10
C THR A 232 3.35 33.40 5.51
N GLY A 233 4.69 33.44 5.42
CA GLY A 233 5.51 34.59 5.81
C GLY A 233 5.48 35.76 4.81
N ASN A 234 5.18 35.51 3.54
CA ASN A 234 5.12 36.56 2.52
C ASN A 234 3.80 37.37 2.50
N ASN A 235 2.74 36.89 3.18
CA ASN A 235 1.46 37.61 3.30
C ASN A 235 1.40 38.58 4.51
N GLY A 236 2.57 38.93 5.07
CA GLY A 236 2.69 39.60 6.37
C GLY A 236 3.03 41.09 6.36
N SER A 237 2.65 41.88 5.35
CA SER A 237 2.75 43.35 5.44
C SER A 237 1.40 44.04 5.32
N ASN A 238 0.87 44.39 6.50
CA ASN A 238 -0.17 45.39 6.77
C ASN A 238 -1.50 45.26 6.01
N GLY A 239 -2.48 44.63 6.66
CA GLY A 239 -3.88 44.78 6.30
C GLY A 239 -4.74 43.90 7.17
N GLU A 240 -5.72 44.51 7.82
CA GLU A 240 -6.84 43.88 8.54
C GLU A 240 -7.35 42.64 7.77
N VAL A 241 -7.27 41.44 8.38
CA VAL A 241 -7.74 40.20 7.76
C VAL A 241 -9.25 40.11 7.98
N SER A 242 -10.03 40.68 7.07
CA SER A 242 -11.32 40.08 6.73
C SER A 242 -11.03 38.75 6.05
N VAL A 243 -11.68 37.69 6.52
CA VAL A 243 -11.65 36.40 5.85
C VAL A 243 -12.62 36.51 4.68
N ASP A 244 -12.14 37.09 3.59
CA ASP A 244 -12.79 36.95 2.29
C ASP A 244 -12.14 35.74 1.61
N PHE A 245 -12.90 34.65 1.57
CA PHE A 245 -12.68 33.52 0.67
C PHE A 245 -12.94 34.02 -0.75
N GLU A 246 -11.97 34.72 -1.34
CA GLU A 246 -11.90 34.84 -2.79
C GLU A 246 -10.88 33.81 -3.27
N GLU A 247 -11.42 32.76 -3.90
CA GLU A 247 -10.69 31.81 -4.71
C GLU A 247 -9.99 32.55 -5.85
N GLU A 248 -8.70 32.82 -5.71
CA GLU A 248 -7.82 33.03 -6.86
C GLU A 248 -6.74 31.95 -6.84
N CYS A 249 -7.04 30.86 -7.55
CA CYS A 249 -6.10 29.82 -7.96
C CYS A 249 -5.68 30.07 -9.40
N ASP A 250 -4.86 31.09 -9.66
CA ASP A 250 -4.15 31.20 -10.93
C ASP A 250 -2.75 30.57 -10.80
N ASP A 251 -2.71 29.25 -10.92
CA ASP A 251 -1.61 28.55 -11.58
C ASP A 251 -2.24 27.71 -12.69
N GLU A 252 -2.78 28.37 -13.71
CA GLU A 252 -3.05 27.74 -14.99
C GLU A 252 -1.71 27.20 -15.53
N THR A 253 -1.54 25.88 -15.52
CA THR A 253 -0.61 25.24 -16.44
C THR A 253 -1.11 25.50 -17.86
N VAL A 254 -0.66 26.60 -18.46
CA VAL A 254 -0.80 26.84 -19.89
C VAL A 254 0.08 25.81 -20.60
N VAL A 255 -0.53 24.69 -21.02
CA VAL A 255 0.06 23.84 -22.05
C VAL A 255 -0.09 24.61 -23.34
N ILE A 256 0.95 25.35 -23.72
CA ILE A 256 1.04 25.97 -25.04
C ILE A 256 1.22 24.82 -26.03
N VAL A 257 0.12 24.36 -26.63
CA VAL A 257 0.15 23.49 -27.81
C VAL A 257 0.43 24.44 -28.99
N GLU A 258 1.67 24.46 -29.46
CA GLU A 258 2.14 25.41 -30.49
C GLU A 258 1.58 25.11 -31.89
N ASP A 259 0.93 23.96 -32.10
CA ASP A 259 0.40 23.54 -33.41
C ASP A 259 -1.13 23.43 -33.41
N GLU A 260 -1.79 24.43 -34.00
CA GLU A 260 -3.25 24.51 -34.23
C GLU A 260 -3.77 23.29 -35.02
N GLU A 261 -2.94 22.74 -35.93
CA GLU A 261 -3.27 21.52 -36.71
C GLU A 261 -3.39 20.24 -35.86
N GLU A 262 -2.64 20.12 -34.75
CA GLU A 262 -2.76 18.95 -33.88
C GLU A 262 -4.04 19.00 -33.05
N LEU A 263 -4.48 20.22 -32.71
CA LEU A 263 -5.69 20.48 -31.95
C LEU A 263 -6.94 20.17 -32.77
N GLU A 264 -6.94 20.53 -34.06
CA GLU A 264 -8.02 20.19 -35.01
C GLU A 264 -8.14 18.67 -35.21
N LYS A 265 -7.01 17.97 -35.42
CA LYS A 265 -7.00 16.50 -35.54
C LYS A 265 -7.48 15.80 -34.26
N ALA A 266 -7.14 16.35 -33.09
CA ALA A 266 -7.62 15.84 -31.81
C ALA A 266 -9.13 16.06 -31.65
N ALA A 267 -9.66 17.21 -32.07
CA ALA A 267 -11.09 17.50 -32.06
C ALA A 267 -11.88 16.54 -32.96
N GLU A 268 -11.44 16.34 -34.22
CA GLU A 268 -12.05 15.38 -35.14
C GLU A 268 -12.03 13.94 -34.60
N HIS A 269 -10.94 13.56 -33.92
CA HIS A 269 -10.84 12.24 -33.30
C HIS A 269 -11.81 12.10 -32.12
N LEU A 270 -11.98 13.16 -31.31
CA LEU A 270 -12.94 13.15 -30.20
C LEU A 270 -14.38 13.07 -30.69
N GLU A 271 -14.71 13.76 -31.78
CA GLU A 271 -16.04 13.69 -32.40
C GLU A 271 -16.35 12.27 -32.90
N ARG A 272 -15.40 11.63 -33.60
CA ARG A 272 -15.55 10.22 -34.03
C ARG A 272 -15.72 9.26 -32.85
N VAL A 273 -14.97 9.47 -31.77
CA VAL A 273 -15.10 8.64 -30.56
C VAL A 273 -16.44 8.88 -29.88
N ALA A 274 -16.97 10.10 -29.90
CA ALA A 274 -18.29 10.40 -29.36
C ALA A 274 -19.39 9.66 -30.14
N GLU A 275 -19.34 9.67 -31.48
CA GLU A 275 -20.25 8.90 -32.33
C GLU A 275 -20.18 7.39 -32.05
N GLU A 276 -18.97 6.83 -31.88
CA GLU A 276 -18.79 5.42 -31.53
C GLU A 276 -19.37 5.08 -30.15
N ILE A 277 -19.26 6.00 -29.18
CA ILE A 277 -19.83 5.81 -27.84
C ILE A 277 -21.36 5.84 -27.91
N GLU A 278 -21.95 6.76 -28.67
CA GLU A 278 -23.40 6.87 -28.83
C GLU A 278 -23.97 5.60 -29.49
N ALA A 279 -23.35 5.12 -30.57
CA ALA A 279 -23.73 3.87 -31.21
C ALA A 279 -23.58 2.65 -30.28
N ALA A 280 -22.54 2.62 -29.45
CA ALA A 280 -22.36 1.56 -28.46
C ALA A 280 -23.42 1.64 -27.34
N GLN A 281 -23.85 2.83 -26.93
CA GLN A 281 -24.93 3.01 -25.97
C GLN A 281 -26.26 2.49 -26.52
N GLU A 282 -26.58 2.80 -27.78
CA GLU A 282 -27.79 2.30 -28.45
C GLU A 282 -27.79 0.77 -28.53
N GLN A 283 -26.63 0.14 -28.84
CA GLN A 283 -26.51 -1.32 -28.83
C GLN A 283 -26.70 -1.94 -27.44
N ILE A 284 -26.20 -1.28 -26.40
CA ILE A 284 -26.37 -1.74 -25.02
C ILE A 284 -27.83 -1.63 -24.59
N GLU A 285 -28.51 -0.55 -24.97
CA GLU A 285 -29.93 -0.34 -24.66
C GLU A 285 -30.81 -1.37 -25.36
N ALA A 286 -30.60 -1.62 -26.66
CA ALA A 286 -31.32 -2.65 -27.40
C ALA A 286 -31.09 -4.06 -26.81
N ALA A 287 -29.86 -4.38 -26.42
CA ALA A 287 -29.56 -5.66 -25.76
C ALA A 287 -30.20 -5.77 -24.37
N ALA A 288 -30.34 -4.65 -23.64
CA ALA A 288 -31.01 -4.64 -22.36
C ALA A 288 -32.52 -4.89 -22.51
N GLU A 289 -33.16 -4.31 -23.54
CA GLU A 289 -34.57 -4.58 -23.86
C GLU A 289 -34.81 -6.06 -24.20
N GLU A 290 -33.95 -6.67 -25.03
CA GLU A 290 -34.04 -8.10 -25.38
C GLU A 290 -33.90 -9.01 -24.15
N ILE A 291 -33.01 -8.66 -23.21
CA ILE A 291 -32.85 -9.39 -21.95
C ILE A 291 -34.10 -9.27 -21.07
N ILE A 292 -34.74 -8.09 -21.04
CA ILE A 292 -35.96 -7.87 -20.26
C ILE A 292 -37.11 -8.71 -20.85
N GLU A 293 -37.30 -8.67 -22.17
CA GLU A 293 -38.33 -9.46 -22.87
C GLU A 293 -38.12 -10.97 -22.65
N ALA A 294 -36.89 -11.46 -22.80
CA ALA A 294 -36.57 -12.86 -22.55
C ALA A 294 -36.83 -13.29 -21.10
N LYS A 295 -36.58 -12.39 -20.14
CA LYS A 295 -36.84 -12.65 -18.72
C LYS A 295 -38.34 -12.68 -18.40
N GLU A 296 -39.13 -11.82 -19.03
CA GLU A 296 -40.59 -11.80 -18.89
C GLU A 296 -41.21 -13.08 -19.45
N ALA A 297 -40.80 -13.50 -20.65
CA ALA A 297 -41.24 -14.78 -21.24
C ALA A 297 -40.88 -16.00 -20.37
N HIS A 298 -39.67 -16.04 -19.81
CA HIS A 298 -39.28 -17.11 -18.89
C HIS A 298 -40.09 -17.08 -17.58
N LEU A 299 -40.52 -15.91 -17.12
CA LEU A 299 -41.35 -15.79 -15.93
C LEU A 299 -42.75 -16.35 -16.18
N GLU A 300 -43.36 -16.04 -17.33
CA GLU A 300 -44.65 -16.60 -17.74
C GLU A 300 -44.59 -18.14 -17.86
N GLU A 301 -43.53 -18.69 -18.46
CA GLU A 301 -43.33 -20.15 -18.55
C GLU A 301 -43.23 -20.83 -17.16
N LEU A 302 -42.60 -20.17 -16.19
CA LEU A 302 -42.53 -20.68 -14.81
C LEU A 302 -43.87 -20.61 -14.09
N GLU A 303 -44.67 -19.57 -14.33
CA GLU A 303 -46.01 -19.44 -13.74
C GLU A 303 -46.96 -20.52 -14.28
N GLU A 304 -46.90 -20.86 -15.57
CA GLU A 304 -47.68 -21.97 -16.15
C GLU A 304 -47.33 -23.32 -15.50
N LEU A 305 -46.03 -23.59 -15.25
CA LEU A 305 -45.59 -24.83 -14.60
C LEU A 305 -46.01 -24.92 -13.11
N GLU A 306 -46.11 -23.80 -12.41
CA GLU A 306 -46.59 -23.76 -11.02
C GLU A 306 -48.12 -23.94 -10.89
N GLU A 307 -48.89 -23.71 -11.95
CA GLU A 307 -50.33 -24.01 -11.98
C GLU A 307 -50.58 -25.52 -12.16
N ASP A 308 -49.80 -26.19 -13.00
CA ASP A 308 -49.93 -27.64 -13.25
C ASP A 308 -49.56 -28.49 -12.01
N GLU A 309 -48.64 -28.05 -11.15
CA GLU A 309 -48.26 -28.79 -9.92
C GLU A 309 -49.30 -28.70 -8.78
N LYS A 310 -50.32 -27.83 -8.88
CA LYS A 310 -51.35 -27.69 -7.82
C LYS A 310 -52.56 -28.62 -7.98
N ASP A 311 -52.69 -29.30 -9.12
CA ASP A 311 -53.83 -30.17 -9.41
C ASP A 311 -53.54 -31.67 -9.24
N ASP A 312 -52.29 -32.07 -8.95
CA ASP A 312 -51.92 -33.46 -8.66
C ASP A 312 -52.12 -33.81 -7.17
N ASP A 313 -53.36 -34.18 -6.84
CA ASP A 313 -53.78 -35.24 -5.91
C ASP A 313 -52.99 -35.39 -4.59
N LEU A 314 -53.36 -34.55 -3.59
CA LEU A 314 -52.97 -34.69 -2.19
C LEU A 314 -54.04 -35.39 -1.33
N ASP A 315 -54.99 -36.12 -1.93
CA ASP A 315 -56.14 -36.74 -1.25
C ASP A 315 -56.06 -38.27 -1.06
N ASP A 316 -55.02 -38.97 -1.55
CA ASP A 316 -54.96 -40.45 -1.55
C ASP A 316 -53.87 -41.07 -0.64
N LEU A 317 -53.59 -40.48 0.53
CA LEU A 317 -52.82 -41.15 1.59
C LEU A 317 -53.75 -41.69 2.69
N ASP A 318 -54.44 -42.78 2.35
CA ASP A 318 -55.16 -43.64 3.29
C ASP A 318 -54.14 -44.41 4.13
N TRP A 319 -53.88 -43.93 5.35
CA TRP A 319 -53.07 -44.64 6.34
C TRP A 319 -53.94 -45.70 7.01
N GLU A 320 -54.02 -46.89 6.44
CA GLU A 320 -54.60 -48.06 7.13
C GLU A 320 -53.72 -48.47 8.32
N ASP A 321 -54.38 -48.54 9.49
CA ASP A 321 -53.90 -48.95 10.83
C ASP A 321 -53.59 -50.46 10.96
#